data_AF-A0A447XCL1-F1
#
_entry.id   AF-A0A447XCL1-F1
#
_cell.length_a   1.000
_cell.length_b   1.000
_cell.length_c   1.000
_cell.angle_alpha   90.00
_cell.angle_beta   90.00
_cell.angle_gamma   90.00
#
_symmetry.space_group_name_H-M   'P 1'
#
loop_
_entity.id
_entity.type
_entity.pdbx_description
1 polymer ?
#
loop_
_entity_poly.entity_id
_entity_poly.type
_entity_poly.pdbx_seq_one_letter_code
_entity_poly.pdbx_strand_id
1 'polypeptide(L)'
;MTTLKLDTLSDRIKAHKNALVHIVKPPVCTERAQHYTEMYQQHLDKPIPVRRALALAHHLANRTIWIKHDELIIGNQASEVRAAPIFPEYTVSWIGKRD
;
A
#
# COMPACT_ATOMS: atom_id res chain seq x y z
N MET A 1 -29.16 -3.92 -31.84
CA MET A 1 -28.56 -3.69 -30.51
C MET A 1 -27.35 -4.61 -30.37
N THR A 2 -26.25 -4.12 -29.80
CA THR A 2 -25.04 -4.93 -29.57
C THR A 2 -25.13 -5.59 -28.20
N THR A 3 -24.97 -6.92 -28.16
CA THR A 3 -24.87 -7.69 -26.91
C THR A 3 -23.42 -8.04 -26.65
N LEU A 4 -22.92 -7.73 -25.46
CA LEU A 4 -21.54 -8.02 -25.05
C LEU A 4 -21.44 -9.38 -24.38
N LYS A 5 -20.28 -10.03 -24.53
CA LYS A 5 -19.94 -11.28 -23.83
C LYS A 5 -19.28 -10.95 -22.48
N LEU A 6 -20.01 -11.19 -21.38
CA LEU A 6 -19.63 -10.75 -20.02
C LEU A 6 -19.13 -11.86 -19.09
N ASP A 7 -18.96 -13.07 -19.62
CA ASP A 7 -18.60 -14.29 -18.87
C ASP A 7 -17.12 -14.70 -19.06
N THR A 8 -16.37 -13.96 -19.88
CA THR A 8 -15.03 -14.37 -20.32
C THR A 8 -13.95 -13.59 -19.58
N LEU A 9 -13.00 -14.32 -18.97
CA LEU A 9 -11.75 -13.79 -18.41
C LEU A 9 -10.58 -14.64 -18.92
N SER A 10 -9.42 -14.03 -19.14
CA SER A 10 -8.20 -14.78 -19.42
C SER A 10 -7.69 -15.49 -18.16
N ASP A 11 -6.89 -16.54 -18.34
CA ASP A 11 -6.40 -17.33 -17.20
C ASP A 11 -5.49 -16.52 -16.27
N ARG A 12 -4.71 -15.58 -16.82
CA ARG A 12 -3.95 -14.58 -16.03
C ARG A 12 -4.87 -13.81 -15.07
N ILE A 13 -6.00 -13.32 -15.56
CA ILE A 13 -6.93 -12.52 -14.75
C ILE A 13 -7.69 -13.39 -13.74
N LYS A 14 -8.08 -14.62 -14.12
CA LYS A 14 -8.70 -15.57 -13.18
C LYS A 14 -7.75 -15.90 -12.04
N ALA A 15 -6.49 -16.21 -12.33
CA ALA A 15 -5.47 -16.52 -11.33
C ALA A 15 -5.22 -15.33 -10.40
N HIS A 16 -5.03 -14.13 -10.96
CA HIS A 16 -4.85 -12.91 -10.17
C HIS A 16 -6.07 -12.66 -9.27
N LYS A 17 -7.29 -12.69 -9.82
CA LYS A 17 -8.52 -12.50 -9.04
C LYS A 17 -8.61 -13.50 -7.87
N ASN A 18 -8.38 -14.78 -8.13
CA ASN A 18 -8.43 -15.82 -7.10
C ASN A 18 -7.39 -15.57 -6.00
N ALA A 19 -6.15 -15.22 -6.37
CA ALA A 19 -5.10 -14.89 -5.41
C ALA A 19 -5.49 -13.75 -4.45
N LEU A 20 -6.28 -12.76 -4.90
CA LEU A 20 -6.71 -11.63 -4.08
C LEU A 20 -7.93 -11.94 -3.20
N VAL A 21 -8.97 -12.58 -3.76
CA VAL A 21 -10.24 -12.78 -3.05
C VAL A 21 -10.15 -13.85 -1.96
N HIS A 22 -9.15 -14.72 -2.01
CA HIS A 22 -8.90 -15.74 -0.99
C HIS A 22 -8.08 -15.23 0.21
N ILE A 23 -7.66 -13.96 0.22
CA ILE A 23 -6.99 -13.35 1.38
C ILE A 23 -8.06 -12.94 2.41
N VAL A 24 -8.40 -13.87 3.30
CA VAL A 24 -9.48 -13.71 4.30
C VAL A 24 -9.08 -12.77 5.45
N LYS A 25 -7.79 -12.76 5.84
CA LYS A 25 -7.26 -11.89 6.88
C LYS A 25 -6.11 -11.04 6.31
N PRO A 26 -6.42 -9.88 5.71
CA PRO A 26 -5.40 -9.02 5.11
C PRO A 26 -4.37 -8.54 6.15
N PRO A 27 -3.08 -8.47 5.78
CA PRO A 27 -2.03 -8.00 6.67
C PRO A 27 -2.01 -6.45 6.80
N VAL A 28 -1.18 -5.97 7.71
CA VAL A 28 -0.89 -4.54 7.91
C VAL A 28 0.59 -4.29 7.58
N CYS A 29 0.88 -3.19 6.88
CA CYS A 29 2.23 -2.78 6.54
C CYS A 29 2.65 -1.54 7.35
N THR A 30 3.82 -1.62 7.98
CA THR A 30 4.37 -0.55 8.84
C THR A 30 5.46 0.28 8.17
N GLU A 31 5.97 -0.11 6.99
CA GLU A 31 7.07 0.60 6.30
C GLU A 31 6.77 2.09 6.11
N ARG A 32 5.54 2.44 5.70
CA ARG A 32 5.15 3.84 5.54
C ARG A 32 5.21 4.58 6.87
N ALA A 33 4.62 4.01 7.92
CA ALA A 33 4.61 4.64 9.24
C ALA A 33 6.03 4.85 9.76
N GLN A 34 6.91 3.87 9.54
CA GLN A 34 8.33 3.98 9.87
C GLN A 34 9.01 5.11 9.07
N HIS A 35 9.01 5.03 7.73
CA HIS A 35 9.69 6.00 6.86
C HIS A 35 9.18 7.44 7.06
N TYR A 36 7.87 7.61 7.26
CA TYR A 36 7.29 8.92 7.55
C TYR A 36 7.74 9.45 8.91
N THR A 37 7.76 8.60 9.93
CA THR A 37 8.19 9.01 11.28
C THR A 37 9.66 9.42 11.28
N GLU A 38 10.53 8.64 10.64
CA GLU A 38 11.96 8.95 10.48
C GLU A 38 12.17 10.33 9.86
N MET A 39 11.54 10.60 8.70
CA MET A 39 11.69 11.89 8.03
C MET A 39 11.04 13.04 8.79
N TYR A 40 9.95 12.77 9.51
CA TYR A 40 9.34 13.80 10.36
C TYR A 40 10.25 14.21 11.52
N GLN A 41 10.96 13.25 12.13
CA GLN A 41 11.92 13.50 13.21
C GLN A 41 13.18 14.21 12.71
N GLN A 42 13.72 13.81 11.56
CA GLN A 42 14.95 14.39 10.99
C GLN A 42 14.76 15.81 10.43
N HIS A 43 13.53 16.18 10.06
CA HIS A 43 13.23 17.46 9.39
C HIS A 43 12.24 18.33 10.18
N LEU A 44 12.35 18.33 11.52
CA LEU A 44 11.56 19.20 12.40
C LEU A 44 11.76 20.70 12.11
N ASP A 45 12.87 21.06 11.48
CA ASP A 45 13.23 22.42 11.06
C ASP A 45 12.51 22.88 9.78
N LYS A 46 11.91 21.96 9.02
CA LYS A 46 11.26 22.27 7.73
C LYS A 46 9.76 22.57 7.90
N PRO A 47 9.15 23.44 7.06
CA PRO A 47 7.70 23.60 7.00
C PRO A 47 6.97 22.29 6.70
N ILE A 48 5.74 22.12 7.21
CA ILE A 48 4.97 20.88 7.08
C ILE A 48 4.85 20.38 5.62
N PRO A 49 4.54 21.21 4.61
CA PRO A 49 4.46 20.73 3.23
C PRO A 49 5.77 20.13 2.72
N VAL A 50 6.90 20.77 3.05
CA VAL A 50 8.25 20.30 2.67
C VAL A 50 8.58 19.00 3.41
N ARG A 51 8.27 18.92 4.71
CA ARG A 51 8.47 17.71 5.52
C ARG A 51 7.69 16.51 4.96
N ARG A 52 6.44 16.72 4.52
CA ARG A 52 5.62 15.68 3.87
C ARG A 52 6.18 15.26 2.52
N ALA A 53 6.69 16.20 1.73
CA ALA A 53 7.34 15.91 0.46
C ALA A 53 8.58 15.03 0.65
N LEU A 54 9.43 15.37 1.63
CA LEU A 54 10.62 14.58 1.99
C LEU A 54 10.23 13.18 2.52
N ALA A 55 9.22 13.09 3.39
CA ALA A 55 8.70 11.82 3.89
C ALA A 55 8.19 10.90 2.78
N LEU A 56 7.44 11.45 1.82
CA LEU A 56 6.96 10.70 0.66
C LEU A 56 8.12 10.24 -0.22
N ALA A 57 9.07 11.13 -0.54
CA ALA A 57 10.23 10.80 -1.36
C ALA A 57 11.08 9.68 -0.72
N HIS A 58 11.37 9.79 0.58
CA HIS A 58 12.07 8.76 1.34
C HIS A 58 11.31 7.44 1.33
N HIS A 59 9.98 7.48 1.55
CA HIS A 59 9.19 6.26 1.52
C HIS A 59 9.20 5.59 0.13
N LEU A 60 9.02 6.34 -0.95
CA LEU A 60 9.03 5.81 -2.31
C LEU A 60 10.40 5.26 -2.72
N ALA A 61 11.50 5.84 -2.22
CA ALA A 61 12.85 5.38 -2.49
C ALA A 61 13.21 4.08 -1.74
N ASN A 62 12.65 3.86 -0.54
CA ASN A 62 13.10 2.79 0.36
C ASN A 62 12.08 1.67 0.59
N ARG A 63 10.80 1.87 0.26
CA ARG A 63 9.76 0.85 0.51
C ARG A 63 9.96 -0.41 -0.32
N THR A 64 9.42 -1.52 0.16
CA THR A 64 9.44 -2.78 -0.59
C THR A 64 8.62 -2.67 -1.88
N ILE A 65 9.27 -2.95 -3.02
CA ILE A 65 8.65 -3.05 -4.34
C ILE A 65 8.65 -4.49 -4.84
N TRP A 66 7.61 -4.87 -5.58
CA TRP A 66 7.53 -6.18 -6.21
C TRP A 66 6.58 -6.13 -7.41
N ILE A 67 6.75 -7.12 -8.29
CA ILE A 67 5.84 -7.44 -9.38
C ILE A 67 5.32 -8.86 -9.12
N LYS A 68 4.01 -9.07 -9.17
CA LYS A 68 3.38 -10.37 -8.87
C LYS A 68 2.28 -10.73 -9.87
N HIS A 69 1.84 -11.99 -9.84
CA HIS A 69 0.66 -12.49 -10.56
C HIS A 69 0.67 -12.23 -12.08
N ASP A 70 1.85 -12.22 -12.70
CA ASP A 70 2.05 -11.90 -14.12
C ASP A 70 1.34 -10.62 -14.55
N GLU A 71 1.25 -9.64 -13.65
CA GLU A 71 0.48 -8.42 -13.88
C GLU A 71 1.08 -7.56 -15.01
N LEU A 72 0.20 -7.01 -15.84
CA LEU A 72 0.61 -6.14 -16.95
C LEU A 72 0.68 -4.66 -16.54
N ILE A 73 -0.02 -4.30 -15.47
CA ILE A 73 0.03 -2.98 -14.86
C ILE A 73 0.66 -3.17 -13.48
N ILE A 74 1.85 -2.60 -13.31
CA ILE A 74 2.67 -2.77 -12.10
C ILE A 74 2.45 -1.62 -11.12
N GLY A 75 2.75 -1.88 -9.85
CA GLY A 75 2.74 -0.87 -8.79
C GLY A 75 2.04 -1.40 -7.54
N ASN A 76 2.82 -1.94 -6.60
CA ASN A 76 2.29 -2.36 -5.31
C ASN A 76 2.12 -1.18 -4.34
N GLN A 77 1.19 -1.28 -3.39
CA GLN A 77 0.94 -0.22 -2.39
C GLN A 77 1.81 -0.38 -1.12
N ALA A 78 2.10 -1.63 -0.77
CA ALA A 78 2.69 -2.03 0.51
C ALA A 78 3.63 -3.23 0.31
N SER A 79 4.31 -3.66 1.38
CA SER A 79 5.26 -4.77 1.36
C SER A 79 4.64 -6.12 0.98
N GLU A 80 3.36 -6.34 1.27
CA GLU A 80 2.65 -7.58 0.99
C GLU A 80 1.36 -7.37 0.19
N VAL A 81 0.90 -8.43 -0.47
CA VAL A 81 -0.36 -8.43 -1.24
C VAL A 81 -1.52 -8.12 -0.30
N ARG A 82 -2.38 -7.18 -0.69
CA ARG A 82 -3.56 -6.74 0.08
C ARG A 82 -3.26 -6.15 1.46
N ALA A 83 -2.00 -5.83 1.76
CA ALA A 83 -1.63 -5.20 3.03
C ALA A 83 -2.13 -3.76 3.13
N ALA A 84 -2.69 -3.38 4.27
CA ALA A 84 -3.06 -1.99 4.56
C ALA A 84 -1.89 -1.23 5.20
N PRO A 85 -1.37 -0.15 4.59
CA PRO A 85 -0.35 0.68 5.23
C PRO A 85 -0.92 1.46 6.43
N ILE A 86 -0.07 1.73 7.42
CA ILE A 86 -0.40 2.64 8.53
C ILE A 86 -0.05 4.10 8.19
N PHE A 87 -0.97 5.01 8.52
CA PHE A 87 -0.84 6.45 8.31
C PHE A 87 -0.92 7.18 9.66
N PRO A 88 0.17 7.18 10.45
CA PRO A 88 0.15 7.60 11.86
C PRO A 88 -0.10 9.10 12.04
N GLU A 89 0.07 9.92 10.99
CA GLU A 89 -0.09 11.37 11.07
C GLU A 89 -1.54 11.84 11.20
N TYR A 90 -2.53 10.98 10.91
CA TYR A 90 -3.95 11.34 11.05
C TYR A 90 -4.48 11.00 12.44
N THR A 91 -4.21 9.79 12.91
CA THR A 91 -4.55 9.36 14.27
C THR A 91 -3.82 8.06 14.59
N VAL A 92 -3.44 7.90 15.86
CA VAL A 92 -2.91 6.65 16.42
C VAL A 92 -3.79 6.08 17.53
N SER A 93 -4.85 6.82 17.91
CA SER A 93 -5.61 6.54 19.13
C SER A 93 -6.27 5.16 19.14
N TRP A 94 -6.71 4.66 17.97
CA TRP A 94 -7.36 3.37 17.87
C TRP A 94 -6.38 2.19 17.72
N ILE A 95 -5.14 2.44 17.26
CA ILE A 95 -4.17 1.39 16.92
C ILE A 95 -3.65 0.69 18.18
N GLY A 96 -3.42 1.46 19.25
CA GLY A 96 -2.86 0.96 20.51
C GLY A 96 -3.89 0.58 21.59
N LYS A 97 -5.19 0.69 21.31
CA LYS A 97 -6.21 0.27 22.27
C LYS A 97 -6.19 -1.24 22.40
N ARG A 98 -5.94 -1.71 23.62
CA ARG A 98 -6.26 -3.07 24.04
C ARG A 98 -7.61 -2.99 24.72
N ASP A 99 -8.54 -3.82 24.27
CA ASP A 99 -9.82 -4.03 24.94
C ASP A 99 -9.61 -4.55 26.37
#